data_AF-A0A418KIK1-F1
#
_entry.id   AF-A0A418KIK1-F1
#
_cell.length_a   1.000
_cell.length_b   1.000
_cell.length_c   1.000
_cell.angle_alpha   90.00
_cell.angle_beta   90.00
_cell.angle_gamma   90.00
#
_symmetry.space_group_name_H-M   'P 1'
#
loop_
_entity.id
_entity.type
_entity.pdbx_description
1 polymer ?
#
loop_
_entity_poly.entity_id
_entity_poly.type
_entity_poly.pdbx_seq_one_letter_code
_entity_poly.pdbx_strand_id
1 'polypeptide(L)'
;QPAPTLPAVALAAAAAAHEALGRTPDQLDVLRRAGVVDAGGRGLTVLLDAFDTVLTGRRPLPGPRVVGTHTVPAPVRPGEERADDDTPAYEVMYLLDAPHHAIDALKRRLSGLGDSLVVSGAGEQWNVHVHTDDAGAAIEAGIAAGRPHRISVSYLPVQHRTSPNEPRNRVVVAFAAGDGLAELFAEAGAVVVATATGHRPSTGEMLAAVERGDPTRSSDVVILPNERDAVPVAEAAAAELRSHHRRAAVIPAVAQVQGLAALAVHEPNRAFDADVVAMTAAAGHTRHGAVTIAAKEAVTMAGVCKPGDVLGVVDGDFAVIGADLLDVAIEVVARMLAAGGELVTVVTGDGAGPGLADGVARAVRRGHPEADTVVYRGGQPRYPLLLGVE
;
A
#
# COMPACT_ATOMS: atom_id res chain seq x y z
N GLN A 1 -1.70 45.77 -23.06
CA GLN A 1 -1.82 44.34 -23.41
C GLN A 1 -2.99 43.78 -22.62
N PRO A 2 -3.88 42.95 -23.21
CA PRO A 2 -4.92 42.28 -22.42
C PRO A 2 -4.26 41.41 -21.34
N ALA A 3 -4.86 41.34 -20.15
CA ALA A 3 -4.37 40.49 -19.06
C ALA A 3 -4.38 39.02 -19.52
N PRO A 4 -3.32 38.23 -19.22
CA PRO A 4 -3.27 36.84 -19.62
C PRO A 4 -4.40 36.06 -18.93
N THR A 5 -5.13 35.26 -19.70
CA THR A 5 -6.20 34.40 -19.16
C THR A 5 -5.58 33.20 -18.44
N LEU A 6 -6.28 32.64 -17.45
CA LEU A 6 -5.81 31.47 -16.71
C LEU A 6 -5.39 30.29 -17.62
N PRO A 7 -6.16 29.92 -18.68
CA PRO A 7 -5.71 28.96 -19.70
C PRO A 7 -4.39 29.31 -20.39
N ALA A 8 -4.18 30.59 -20.73
CA ALA A 8 -2.97 31.03 -21.40
C ALA A 8 -1.75 30.94 -20.47
N VAL A 9 -1.94 31.22 -19.18
CA VAL A 9 -0.89 31.07 -18.15
C VAL A 9 -0.55 29.60 -17.93
N ALA A 10 -1.56 28.73 -17.81
CA ALA A 10 -1.35 27.29 -17.59
C ALA A 10 -0.58 26.64 -18.75
N LEU A 11 -0.97 26.95 -20.00
CA LEU A 11 -0.27 26.46 -21.19
C LEU A 11 1.19 26.94 -21.25
N ALA A 12 1.44 28.22 -20.94
CA ALA A 12 2.79 28.76 -20.92
C ALA A 12 3.65 28.13 -19.81
N ALA A 13 3.06 27.87 -18.64
CA ALA A 13 3.74 27.21 -17.54
C ALA A 13 4.09 25.75 -17.87
N ALA A 14 3.17 24.99 -18.46
CA ALA A 14 3.44 23.63 -18.91
C ALA A 14 4.57 23.60 -19.94
N ALA A 15 4.51 24.43 -20.98
CA ALA A 15 5.55 24.52 -22.01
C ALA A 15 6.93 24.86 -21.42
N ALA A 16 7.00 25.85 -20.53
CA ALA A 16 8.24 26.24 -19.87
C ALA A 16 8.80 25.14 -18.96
N ALA A 17 7.92 24.37 -18.29
CA ALA A 17 8.34 23.25 -17.45
C ALA A 17 8.92 22.09 -18.28
N HIS A 18 8.36 21.78 -19.45
CA HIS A 18 8.94 20.78 -20.37
C HIS A 18 10.31 21.21 -20.90
N GLU A 19 10.48 22.49 -21.25
CA GLU A 19 11.78 23.03 -21.65
C GLU A 19 12.80 23.01 -20.50
N ALA A 20 12.37 23.38 -19.29
CA ALA A 20 13.22 23.30 -18.10
C ALA A 20 13.65 21.86 -17.81
N LEU A 21 12.73 20.90 -17.92
CA LEU A 21 12.99 19.48 -17.75
C LEU A 21 14.02 18.95 -18.77
N GLY A 22 13.91 19.37 -20.03
CA GLY A 22 14.88 19.00 -21.08
C GLY A 22 16.30 19.48 -20.79
N ARG A 23 16.46 20.56 -20.02
CA ARG A 23 17.77 21.14 -19.64
C ARG A 23 18.34 20.57 -18.35
N THR A 24 17.61 19.74 -17.59
CA THR A 24 18.14 19.19 -16.33
C THR A 24 19.42 18.36 -16.50
N PRO A 25 19.67 17.63 -17.61
CA PRO A 25 20.95 16.99 -17.84
C PRO A 25 22.11 17.98 -18.01
N ASP A 26 21.85 19.22 -18.45
CA ASP A 26 22.88 20.26 -18.55
C ASP A 26 23.20 20.92 -17.21
N GLN A 27 22.30 20.80 -16.23
CA GLN A 27 22.40 21.46 -14.92
C GLN A 27 23.07 20.58 -13.86
N LEU A 28 22.94 19.25 -13.98
CA LEU A 28 23.46 18.30 -13.00
C LEU A 28 24.27 17.20 -13.69
N ASP A 29 25.55 17.09 -13.36
CA ASP A 29 26.47 16.12 -13.96
C ASP A 29 26.02 14.66 -13.77
N VAL A 30 25.29 14.36 -12.69
CA VAL A 30 24.72 13.02 -12.45
C VAL A 30 23.63 12.68 -13.48
N LEU A 31 22.75 13.62 -13.81
CA LEU A 31 21.70 13.46 -14.82
C LEU A 31 22.31 13.38 -16.22
N ARG A 32 23.33 14.21 -16.50
CA ARG A 32 24.10 14.16 -17.76
C ARG A 32 24.71 12.79 -18.02
N ARG A 33 25.40 12.23 -17.02
CA ARG A 33 26.06 10.91 -17.12
C ARG A 33 25.06 9.76 -17.27
N ALA A 34 23.88 9.89 -16.66
CA ALA A 34 22.83 8.89 -16.74
C ALA A 34 21.96 9.00 -18.01
N GLY A 35 22.04 10.12 -18.75
CA GLY A 35 21.23 10.34 -19.95
C GLY A 35 19.72 10.46 -19.65
N VAL A 36 19.36 10.82 -18.41
CA VAL A 36 17.97 10.95 -17.95
C VAL A 36 17.68 12.36 -17.46
N VAL A 37 16.40 12.75 -17.48
CA VAL A 37 15.92 14.02 -16.93
C VAL A 37 15.55 13.86 -15.44
N ASP A 38 15.41 14.98 -14.73
CA ASP A 38 15.05 14.98 -13.31
C ASP A 38 13.66 14.37 -13.06
N ALA A 39 13.57 13.43 -12.10
CA ALA A 39 12.32 12.73 -11.80
C ALA A 39 11.28 13.63 -11.12
N GLY A 40 11.72 14.56 -10.26
CA GLY A 40 10.84 15.52 -9.60
C GLY A 40 10.26 16.53 -10.59
N GLY A 41 11.11 17.07 -11.46
CA GLY A 41 10.73 17.93 -12.58
C GLY A 41 9.77 17.23 -13.55
N ARG A 42 9.97 15.93 -13.79
CA ARG A 42 9.03 15.12 -14.58
C ARG A 42 7.67 14.97 -13.91
N GLY A 43 7.61 14.82 -12.59
CA GLY A 43 6.34 14.84 -11.85
C GLY A 43 5.62 16.18 -12.00
N LEU A 44 6.35 17.30 -11.92
CA LEU A 44 5.79 18.63 -12.08
C LEU A 44 5.22 18.88 -13.48
N THR A 45 5.87 18.41 -14.56
CA THR A 45 5.33 18.57 -15.91
C THR A 45 4.02 17.82 -16.10
N VAL A 46 3.89 16.62 -15.52
CA VAL A 46 2.63 15.85 -15.54
C VAL A 46 1.50 16.61 -14.85
N LEU A 47 1.77 17.23 -13.70
CA LEU A 47 0.78 18.04 -12.98
C LEU A 47 0.34 19.27 -13.78
N LEU A 48 1.28 19.96 -14.44
CA LEU A 48 0.98 21.14 -15.26
C LEU A 48 0.21 20.78 -16.55
N ASP A 49 0.52 19.63 -17.17
CA ASP A 49 -0.23 19.10 -18.31
C ASP A 49 -1.67 18.72 -17.92
N ALA A 50 -1.85 18.12 -16.74
CA ALA A 50 -3.17 17.81 -16.20
C ALA A 50 -3.98 19.09 -15.90
N PHE A 51 -3.32 20.13 -15.36
CA PHE A 51 -3.95 21.42 -15.09
C PHE A 51 -4.40 22.13 -16.38
N ASP A 52 -3.57 22.15 -17.42
CA ASP A 52 -3.96 22.66 -18.74
C ASP A 52 -5.13 21.86 -19.35
N THR A 53 -5.11 20.53 -19.20
CA THR A 53 -6.18 19.65 -19.69
C THR A 53 -7.52 19.97 -19.02
N VAL A 54 -7.53 20.17 -17.70
CA VAL A 54 -8.75 20.53 -16.95
C VAL A 54 -9.27 21.90 -17.37
N LEU A 55 -8.39 22.87 -17.62
CA LEU A 55 -8.78 24.24 -17.94
C LEU A 55 -9.22 24.44 -19.40
N THR A 56 -8.70 23.65 -20.34
CA THR A 56 -8.88 23.88 -21.77
C THR A 56 -9.62 22.76 -22.49
N GLY A 57 -9.77 21.59 -21.85
CA GLY A 57 -10.28 20.37 -22.47
C GLY A 57 -9.38 19.79 -23.56
N ARG A 58 -8.19 20.37 -23.79
CA ARG A 58 -7.22 19.87 -24.77
C ARG A 58 -6.34 18.85 -24.07
N ARG A 59 -6.16 17.70 -24.71
CA ARG A 59 -5.17 16.72 -24.27
C ARG A 59 -3.92 16.89 -25.14
N PRO A 60 -2.77 17.31 -24.60
CA PRO A 60 -1.53 17.32 -25.37
C PRO A 60 -1.27 15.92 -25.91
N LEU A 61 -1.15 15.78 -27.23
CA LEU A 61 -0.73 14.51 -27.83
C LEU A 61 0.70 14.23 -27.32
N PRO A 62 0.99 13.02 -26.81
CA PRO A 62 2.37 12.67 -26.48
C PRO A 62 3.23 12.83 -27.72
N GLY A 63 4.23 13.71 -27.65
CA GLY A 63 5.23 13.83 -28.72
C GLY A 63 5.89 12.47 -28.99
N PRO A 64 6.45 12.27 -30.20
CA PRO A 64 7.05 11.00 -30.59
C PRO A 64 8.06 10.53 -29.53
N ARG A 65 7.76 9.36 -28.94
CA ARG A 65 8.65 8.66 -28.02
C ARG A 65 9.93 8.30 -28.76
N VAL A 66 10.99 9.08 -28.57
CA VAL A 66 12.33 8.54 -28.74
C VAL A 66 12.54 7.61 -27.55
N VAL A 67 12.31 6.32 -27.77
CA VAL A 67 12.81 5.28 -26.87
C VAL A 67 14.32 5.35 -26.97
N GLY A 68 14.94 6.13 -26.08
CA GLY A 68 16.38 6.11 -25.91
C GLY A 68 16.78 4.68 -25.59
N THR A 69 17.69 4.13 -26.38
CA THR A 69 18.34 2.86 -26.08
C THR A 69 18.89 2.93 -24.66
N HIS A 70 18.41 2.06 -23.76
CA HIS A 70 18.98 1.89 -22.44
C HIS A 70 20.39 1.29 -22.58
N THR A 71 21.39 2.14 -22.82
CA THR A 71 22.80 1.80 -22.56
C THR A 71 23.08 2.09 -21.11
N VAL A 72 23.11 1.04 -20.29
CA VAL A 72 23.60 1.08 -18.91
C VAL A 72 25.06 1.59 -18.93
N PRO A 73 25.38 2.74 -18.31
CA PRO A 73 26.77 3.17 -18.18
C PRO A 73 27.55 2.18 -17.32
N ALA A 74 28.73 1.77 -17.77
CA ALA A 74 29.65 0.99 -16.94
C ALA A 74 30.07 1.83 -15.71
N PRO A 75 30.07 1.27 -14.49
CA PRO A 75 30.35 2.03 -13.29
C PRO A 75 31.84 2.42 -13.22
N VAL A 76 32.09 3.74 -13.19
CA VAL A 76 33.34 4.32 -12.70
C VAL A 76 33.27 4.27 -11.18
N ARG A 77 34.18 3.52 -10.54
CA ARG A 77 34.30 3.43 -9.07
C ARG A 77 34.73 4.79 -8.50
N PRO A 78 33.94 5.45 -7.63
CA PRO A 78 34.47 6.46 -6.72
C PRO A 78 35.22 5.74 -5.60
N GLY A 79 36.38 6.28 -5.24
CA GLY A 79 37.25 5.77 -4.19
C GLY A 79 36.58 5.77 -2.81
N GLU A 80 37.15 4.93 -1.96
CA GLU A 80 36.79 4.67 -0.56
C GLU A 80 36.70 5.98 0.25
N GLU A 81 35.49 6.37 0.65
CA GLU A 81 35.28 7.17 1.85
C GLU A 81 34.53 6.29 2.85
N ARG A 82 35.17 6.04 3.99
CA ARG A 82 34.57 5.38 5.16
C ARG A 82 33.38 6.21 5.64
N ALA A 83 32.18 5.65 5.61
CA ALA A 83 31.02 6.25 6.26
C ALA A 83 30.91 5.68 7.69
N ASP A 84 31.07 6.57 8.68
CA ASP A 84 30.69 6.29 10.07
C ASP A 84 29.16 6.12 10.19
N ASP A 85 28.77 5.27 11.13
CA ASP A 85 27.45 4.66 11.34
C ASP A 85 26.53 5.52 12.22
N ASP A 86 26.23 6.75 11.80
CA ASP A 86 25.49 7.73 12.62
C ASP A 86 24.21 8.20 11.89
N THR A 87 23.12 7.43 11.99
CA THR A 87 21.80 7.82 11.46
C THR A 87 20.81 8.02 12.62
N PRO A 88 20.05 9.13 12.70
CA PRO A 88 19.24 9.43 13.88
C PRO A 88 18.06 8.48 14.11
N ALA A 89 17.81 8.12 15.36
CA ALA A 89 16.78 7.15 15.76
C ALA A 89 15.34 7.66 15.76
N TYR A 90 15.11 8.97 15.73
CA TYR A 90 13.76 9.56 15.79
C TYR A 90 13.58 10.69 14.78
N GLU A 91 12.36 10.80 14.25
CA GLU A 91 11.85 11.98 13.59
C GLU A 91 10.89 12.71 14.53
N VAL A 92 11.16 13.98 14.78
CA VAL A 92 10.31 14.85 15.59
C VAL A 92 9.75 15.96 14.72
N MET A 93 8.42 16.02 14.66
CA MET A 93 7.69 17.07 13.96
C MET A 93 6.73 17.79 14.91
N TYR A 94 6.68 19.11 14.85
CA TYR A 94 5.67 19.88 15.57
C TYR A 94 5.38 21.23 14.92
N LEU A 95 4.18 21.73 15.16
CA LEU A 95 3.86 23.14 14.93
C LEU A 95 4.26 23.94 16.18
N LEU A 96 4.78 25.14 15.99
CA LEU A 96 5.29 26.00 17.04
C LEU A 96 4.74 27.40 16.87
N ASP A 97 4.03 27.88 17.89
CA ASP A 97 3.72 29.31 18.01
C ASP A 97 4.88 29.99 18.74
N ALA A 98 5.67 30.80 18.03
CA ALA A 98 6.86 31.47 18.56
C ALA A 98 7.15 32.79 17.84
N PRO A 99 7.68 33.80 18.55
CA PRO A 99 8.09 35.06 17.93
C PRO A 99 9.33 34.85 17.06
N HIS A 100 9.41 35.57 15.94
CA HIS A 100 10.47 35.39 14.94
C HIS A 100 11.91 35.49 15.51
N HIS A 101 12.13 36.31 16.54
CA HIS A 101 13.45 36.46 17.16
C HIS A 101 13.94 35.19 17.91
N ALA A 102 13.03 34.28 18.29
CA ALA A 102 13.38 33.04 18.98
C ALA A 102 13.84 31.91 18.03
N ILE A 103 13.52 32.03 16.74
CA ILE A 103 13.72 30.95 15.75
C ILE A 103 15.18 30.71 15.42
N ASP A 104 16.01 31.75 15.34
CA ASP A 104 17.43 31.56 15.06
C ASP A 104 18.15 30.83 16.19
N ALA A 105 17.72 31.04 17.44
CA ALA A 105 18.23 30.31 18.59
C ALA A 105 17.74 28.86 18.60
N LEU A 106 16.47 28.63 18.26
CA LEU A 106 15.90 27.29 18.11
C LEU A 106 16.63 26.49 17.04
N LYS A 107 16.86 27.07 15.85
CA LYS A 107 17.58 26.43 14.75
C LYS A 107 18.97 25.97 15.18
N ARG A 108 19.75 26.86 15.82
CA ARG A 108 21.09 26.51 16.33
C ARG A 108 21.05 25.36 17.33
N ARG A 109 20.05 25.34 18.21
CA ARG A 109 19.91 24.30 19.23
C ARG A 109 19.51 22.95 18.61
N LEU A 110 18.56 22.95 17.67
CA LEU A 110 18.13 21.73 16.98
C LEU A 110 19.20 21.17 16.03
N SER A 111 19.97 22.04 15.36
CA SER A 111 21.12 21.60 14.54
C SER A 111 22.22 20.92 15.36
N GLY A 112 22.27 21.15 16.68
CA GLY A 112 23.19 20.45 17.58
C GLY A 112 22.63 19.14 18.14
N LEU A 113 21.33 18.87 17.96
CA LEU A 113 20.65 17.68 18.47
C LEU A 113 20.39 16.63 17.39
N GLY A 114 20.50 16.98 16.11
CA GLY A 114 20.08 16.11 15.04
C GLY A 114 20.48 16.60 13.64
N ASP A 115 20.20 15.77 12.65
CA ASP A 115 20.40 16.10 11.23
C ASP A 115 19.07 16.48 10.55
N SER A 116 19.14 16.88 9.27
CA SER A 116 17.97 17.13 8.42
C SER A 116 16.95 18.13 8.99
N LEU A 117 17.42 19.19 9.64
CA LEU A 117 16.58 20.23 10.24
C LEU A 117 15.85 21.08 9.20
N VAL A 118 14.52 21.12 9.29
CA VAL A 118 13.66 22.08 8.59
C VAL A 118 12.88 22.88 9.62
N VAL A 119 13.00 24.21 9.55
CA VAL A 119 12.13 25.14 10.29
C VAL A 119 11.58 26.15 9.29
N SER A 120 10.31 25.99 8.93
CA SER A 120 9.62 26.83 7.94
C SER A 120 8.32 27.37 8.52
N GLY A 121 7.97 28.61 8.20
CA GLY A 121 6.83 29.27 8.83
C GLY A 121 6.59 30.67 8.31
N ALA A 122 5.42 31.23 8.64
CA ALA A 122 5.03 32.59 8.31
C ALA A 122 4.30 33.23 9.50
N GLY A 123 4.62 34.50 9.79
CA GLY A 123 4.12 35.18 10.98
C GLY A 123 4.74 34.61 12.26
N GLU A 124 3.90 34.19 13.21
CA GLU A 124 4.32 33.59 14.49
C GLU A 124 4.14 32.06 14.53
N GLN A 125 3.77 31.44 13.39
CA GLN A 125 3.55 29.99 13.30
C GLN A 125 4.65 29.33 12.47
N TRP A 126 5.22 28.27 13.03
CA TRP A 126 6.37 27.56 12.47
C TRP A 126 6.09 26.06 12.45
N ASN A 127 6.56 25.39 11.41
CA ASN A 127 6.65 23.95 11.30
C ASN A 127 8.12 23.58 11.52
N VAL A 128 8.36 22.70 12.49
CA VAL A 128 9.68 22.19 12.84
C VAL A 128 9.71 20.70 12.54
N HIS A 129 10.75 20.28 11.84
CA HIS A 129 11.07 18.90 11.53
C HIS A 129 12.56 18.69 11.76
N VAL A 130 12.90 17.73 12.62
CA VAL A 130 14.29 17.35 12.91
C VAL A 130 14.40 15.84 13.06
N HIS A 131 15.49 15.26 12.56
CA HIS A 131 15.87 13.88 12.80
C HIS A 131 16.91 13.86 13.92
N THR A 132 16.66 13.17 15.03
CA THR A 132 17.48 13.23 16.25
C THR A 132 17.48 11.91 17.00
N ASP A 133 18.52 11.63 17.78
CA ASP A 133 18.55 10.49 18.72
C ASP A 133 17.85 10.79 20.04
N ASP A 134 17.56 12.06 20.32
CA ASP A 134 16.89 12.50 21.55
C ASP A 134 15.64 13.32 21.22
N ALA A 135 14.53 12.61 21.03
CA ALA A 135 13.24 13.23 20.77
C ALA A 135 12.79 14.17 21.91
N GLY A 136 13.16 13.87 23.16
CA GLY A 136 12.85 14.70 24.31
C GLY A 136 13.54 16.05 24.22
N ALA A 137 14.85 16.06 23.96
CA ALA A 137 15.62 17.29 23.82
C ALA A 137 15.11 18.18 22.68
N ALA A 138 14.66 17.59 21.56
CA ALA A 138 14.09 18.34 20.44
C ALA A 138 12.75 19.01 20.78
N ILE A 139 11.90 18.35 21.58
CA ILE A 139 10.64 18.93 22.06
C ILE A 139 10.90 20.02 23.10
N GLU A 140 11.80 19.78 24.05
CA GLU A 140 12.19 20.76 25.08
C GLU A 140 12.80 22.04 24.46
N ALA A 141 13.55 21.90 23.35
CA ALA A 141 14.02 23.04 22.58
C ALA A 141 12.85 23.87 22.00
N GLY A 142 11.80 23.21 21.51
CA GLY A 142 10.57 23.86 21.05
C GLY A 142 9.81 24.57 22.17
N ILE A 143 9.71 23.95 23.35
CA ILE A 143 9.08 24.54 24.55
C ILE A 143 9.84 25.79 25.01
N ALA A 144 11.18 25.77 24.95
CA ALA A 144 11.99 26.93 25.33
C ALA A 144 11.84 28.11 24.35
N ALA A 145 11.50 27.84 23.08
CA ALA A 145 11.34 28.86 22.04
C ALA A 145 9.90 29.40 21.93
N GLY A 146 8.90 28.63 22.35
CA GLY A 146 7.49 29.01 22.24
C GLY A 146 6.54 27.90 22.68
N ARG A 147 5.36 27.81 22.04
CA ARG A 147 4.32 26.82 22.38
C ARG A 147 4.19 25.75 21.28
N PRO A 148 4.85 24.59 21.41
CA PRO A 148 4.69 23.51 20.46
C PRO A 148 3.32 22.84 20.61
N HIS A 149 2.73 22.41 19.50
CA HIS A 149 1.46 21.69 19.43
C HIS A 149 1.43 20.75 18.21
N ARG A 150 0.51 19.78 18.23
CA ARG A 150 0.47 18.67 17.24
C ARG A 150 1.82 17.99 17.08
N ILE A 151 2.43 17.65 18.21
CA ILE A 151 3.72 16.97 18.26
C ILE A 151 3.55 15.53 17.76
N SER A 152 4.37 15.16 16.78
CA SER A 152 4.49 13.81 16.27
C SER A 152 5.94 13.35 16.49
N VAL A 153 6.10 12.16 17.07
CA VAL A 153 7.40 11.52 17.26
C VAL A 153 7.31 10.15 16.60
N SER A 154 8.14 9.95 15.59
CA SER A 154 8.24 8.70 14.84
C SER A 154 9.59 8.08 15.11
N TYR A 155 9.62 6.81 15.51
CA TYR A 155 10.88 6.06 15.61
C TYR A 155 11.35 5.69 14.19
N LEU A 156 12.57 6.07 13.84
CA LEU A 156 13.25 5.70 12.62
C LEU A 156 14.12 4.47 12.93
N PRO A 157 13.66 3.22 12.67
CA PRO A 157 14.50 2.07 12.88
C PRO A 157 15.76 2.21 12.03
N VAL A 158 16.92 1.96 12.63
CA VAL A 158 18.23 1.90 11.96
C VAL A 158 18.05 1.12 10.67
N GLN A 159 18.00 1.86 9.57
CA GLN A 159 18.04 1.28 8.25
C GLN A 159 19.43 0.68 8.15
N HIS A 160 19.55 -0.64 8.28
CA HIS A 160 20.66 -1.32 7.64
C HIS A 160 20.58 -0.90 6.18
N ARG A 161 21.43 0.06 5.80
CA ARG A 161 21.67 0.50 4.43
C ARG A 161 22.28 -0.67 3.67
N THR A 162 21.45 -1.68 3.44
CA THR A 162 21.62 -2.62 2.36
C THR A 162 21.40 -1.78 1.12
N SER A 163 22.48 -1.65 0.35
CA SER A 163 22.63 -0.84 -0.86
C SER A 163 21.30 -0.65 -1.60
N PRO A 164 20.88 0.59 -1.95
CA PRO A 164 19.58 0.87 -2.57
C PRO A 164 19.38 0.25 -3.97
N ASN A 165 20.33 -0.55 -4.43
CA ASN A 165 20.47 -0.98 -5.82
C ASN A 165 20.79 -2.47 -5.98
N GLU A 166 20.76 -3.26 -4.90
CA GLU A 166 20.63 -4.71 -5.04
C GLU A 166 19.15 -5.06 -5.08
N PRO A 167 18.67 -5.81 -6.09
CA PRO A 167 17.30 -6.29 -6.09
C PRO A 167 17.05 -7.05 -4.78
N ARG A 168 16.16 -6.52 -3.94
CA ARG A 168 15.75 -7.21 -2.72
C ARG A 168 14.91 -8.38 -3.15
N ASN A 169 15.46 -9.58 -3.00
CA ASN A 169 14.74 -10.79 -3.34
C ASN A 169 13.68 -11.01 -2.25
N ARG A 170 12.40 -10.95 -2.62
CA ARG A 170 11.27 -11.24 -1.71
C ARG A 170 10.41 -12.31 -2.32
N VAL A 171 10.01 -13.27 -1.50
CA VAL A 171 9.00 -14.25 -1.85
C VAL A 171 7.77 -14.00 -1.00
N VAL A 172 6.66 -13.77 -1.67
CA VAL A 172 5.34 -13.78 -1.03
C VAL A 172 4.74 -15.16 -1.24
N VAL A 173 4.33 -15.83 -0.17
CA VAL A 173 3.58 -17.09 -0.23
C VAL A 173 2.15 -16.80 0.15
N ALA A 174 1.21 -17.15 -0.73
CA ALA A 174 -0.21 -16.89 -0.51
C ALA A 174 -1.02 -18.18 -0.51
N PHE A 175 -1.91 -18.28 0.46
CA PHE A 175 -2.92 -19.31 0.49
C PHE A 175 -4.12 -18.92 -0.40
N ALA A 176 -4.59 -19.84 -1.24
CA ALA A 176 -5.68 -19.59 -2.18
C ALA A 176 -6.78 -20.67 -2.10
N ALA A 177 -8.02 -20.22 -1.91
CA ALA A 177 -9.19 -21.08 -1.70
C ALA A 177 -9.92 -21.52 -3.00
N GLY A 178 -9.35 -21.23 -4.17
CA GLY A 178 -9.91 -21.58 -5.48
C GLY A 178 -8.92 -21.30 -6.60
N ASP A 179 -9.15 -21.91 -7.77
CA ASP A 179 -8.21 -21.83 -8.90
C ASP A 179 -8.07 -20.39 -9.44
N GLY A 180 -9.18 -19.64 -9.51
CA GLY A 180 -9.14 -18.24 -9.94
C GLY A 180 -8.41 -17.34 -8.94
N LEU A 181 -8.60 -17.57 -7.63
CA LEU A 181 -7.81 -16.89 -6.59
C LEU A 181 -6.32 -17.25 -6.69
N ALA A 182 -6.01 -18.52 -6.96
CA ALA A 182 -4.63 -18.97 -7.16
C ALA A 182 -3.98 -18.28 -8.37
N GLU A 183 -4.71 -18.16 -9.48
CA GLU A 183 -4.26 -17.40 -10.66
C GLU A 183 -4.01 -15.92 -10.30
N LEU A 184 -4.95 -15.26 -9.61
CA LEU A 184 -4.80 -13.84 -9.22
C LEU A 184 -3.60 -13.60 -8.31
N PHE A 185 -3.39 -14.44 -7.30
CA PHE A 185 -2.23 -14.33 -6.42
C PHE A 185 -0.92 -14.59 -7.18
N ALA A 186 -0.90 -15.57 -8.09
CA ALA A 186 0.27 -15.88 -8.89
C ALA A 186 0.62 -14.76 -9.89
N GLU A 187 -0.38 -14.18 -10.55
CA GLU A 187 -0.23 -13.02 -11.44
C GLU A 187 0.31 -11.79 -10.70
N ALA A 188 -0.09 -11.63 -9.43
CA ALA A 188 0.42 -10.59 -8.54
C ALA A 188 1.78 -10.95 -7.89
N GLY A 189 2.42 -12.05 -8.32
CA GLY A 189 3.80 -12.41 -7.94
C GLY A 189 3.94 -13.29 -6.70
N ALA A 190 2.85 -13.81 -6.14
CA ALA A 190 2.91 -14.72 -5.00
C ALA A 190 3.08 -16.19 -5.42
N VAL A 191 3.81 -16.95 -4.63
CA VAL A 191 3.86 -18.41 -4.74
C VAL A 191 2.67 -19.00 -4.00
N VAL A 192 1.80 -19.67 -4.75
CA VAL A 192 0.53 -20.12 -4.22
C VAL A 192 0.61 -21.50 -3.56
N VAL A 193 -0.03 -21.61 -2.40
CA VAL A 193 -0.45 -22.86 -1.76
C VAL A 193 -1.95 -22.99 -1.99
N ALA A 194 -2.34 -23.78 -2.99
CA ALA A 194 -3.74 -24.01 -3.32
C ALA A 194 -4.36 -25.06 -2.39
N THR A 195 -5.63 -24.89 -2.05
CA THR A 195 -6.41 -25.96 -1.40
C THR A 195 -7.47 -26.51 -2.30
N ALA A 196 -7.37 -27.82 -2.53
CA ALA A 196 -8.53 -28.61 -2.91
C ALA A 196 -9.58 -28.54 -1.79
N THR A 197 -10.86 -28.66 -2.16
CA THR A 197 -12.00 -28.73 -1.24
C THR A 197 -11.72 -29.61 -0.02
N GLY A 198 -11.79 -29.04 1.18
CA GLY A 198 -11.66 -29.77 2.45
C GLY A 198 -10.22 -30.08 2.89
N HIS A 199 -9.20 -29.65 2.13
CA HIS A 199 -7.81 -29.70 2.55
C HIS A 199 -7.44 -28.44 3.33
N ARG A 200 -6.81 -28.60 4.51
CA ARG A 200 -6.23 -27.48 5.25
C ARG A 200 -4.72 -27.49 5.00
N PRO A 201 -4.11 -26.34 4.69
CA PRO A 201 -2.68 -26.26 4.46
C PRO A 201 -1.93 -26.59 5.76
N SER A 202 -0.81 -27.27 5.61
CA SER A 202 0.13 -27.60 6.68
C SER A 202 1.34 -26.67 6.66
N THR A 203 2.06 -26.61 7.78
CA THR A 203 3.31 -25.83 7.90
C THR A 203 4.33 -26.30 6.86
N GLY A 204 4.40 -27.62 6.62
CA GLY A 204 5.28 -28.20 5.60
C GLY A 204 4.95 -27.75 4.19
N GLU A 205 3.66 -27.61 3.83
CA GLU A 205 3.26 -27.11 2.51
C GLU A 205 3.60 -25.64 2.31
N MET A 206 3.47 -24.81 3.35
CA MET A 206 3.90 -23.41 3.30
C MET A 206 5.42 -23.30 3.14
N LEU A 207 6.20 -24.07 3.90
CA LEU A 207 7.66 -24.12 3.76
C LEU A 207 8.11 -24.62 2.39
N ALA A 208 7.43 -25.64 1.85
CA ALA A 208 7.68 -26.13 0.50
C ALA A 208 7.37 -25.07 -0.57
N ALA A 209 6.33 -24.26 -0.38
CA ALA A 209 6.06 -23.12 -1.26
C ALA A 209 7.13 -22.04 -1.18
N VAL A 210 7.64 -21.74 0.02
CA VAL A 210 8.79 -20.83 0.18
C VAL A 210 10.02 -21.35 -0.57
N GLU A 211 10.36 -22.63 -0.42
CA GLU A 211 11.50 -23.26 -1.11
C GLU A 211 11.33 -23.25 -2.64
N ARG A 212 10.10 -23.45 -3.15
CA ARG A 212 9.83 -23.32 -4.59
C ARG A 212 10.06 -21.90 -5.10
N GLY A 213 9.68 -20.89 -4.32
CA GLY A 213 9.84 -19.48 -4.66
C GLY A 213 11.26 -18.97 -4.55
N ASP A 214 12.03 -19.51 -3.59
CA ASP A 214 13.41 -19.12 -3.32
C ASP A 214 14.28 -20.36 -3.02
N PRO A 215 14.67 -21.11 -4.07
CA PRO A 215 15.58 -22.25 -3.92
C PRO A 215 16.97 -21.86 -3.39
N THR A 216 17.33 -20.58 -3.53
CA THR A 216 18.61 -20.04 -3.05
C THR A 216 18.60 -19.66 -1.58
N ARG A 217 17.43 -19.66 -0.94
CA ARG A 217 17.20 -19.27 0.46
C ARG A 217 17.75 -17.89 0.81
N SER A 218 17.79 -16.99 -0.17
CA SER A 218 18.40 -15.65 -0.07
C SER A 218 17.38 -14.54 0.15
N SER A 219 16.09 -14.83 -0.03
CA SER A 219 15.03 -13.82 -0.03
C SER A 219 14.54 -13.47 1.37
N ASP A 220 13.82 -12.36 1.51
CA ASP A 220 12.89 -12.18 2.63
C ASP A 220 11.56 -12.89 2.32
N VAL A 221 10.83 -13.35 3.33
CA VAL A 221 9.57 -14.10 3.15
C VAL A 221 8.39 -13.35 3.75
N VAL A 222 7.32 -13.21 2.98
CA VAL A 222 6.01 -12.76 3.47
C VAL A 222 5.00 -13.88 3.27
N ILE A 223 4.20 -14.19 4.29
CA ILE A 223 3.16 -15.22 4.22
C ILE A 223 1.78 -14.57 4.37
N LEU A 224 0.89 -14.84 3.40
CA LEU A 224 -0.51 -14.43 3.37
C LEU A 224 -1.40 -15.65 3.66
N PRO A 225 -1.89 -15.83 4.91
CA PRO A 225 -2.69 -16.98 5.30
C PRO A 225 -4.09 -16.99 4.68
N ASN A 226 -4.69 -15.81 4.44
CA ASN A 226 -5.95 -15.59 3.71
C ASN A 226 -7.18 -16.39 4.19
N GLU A 227 -7.05 -17.09 5.31
CA GLU A 227 -8.08 -17.86 5.97
C GLU A 227 -7.74 -17.91 7.47
N ARG A 228 -8.75 -17.71 8.33
CA ARG A 228 -8.59 -17.71 9.79
C ARG A 228 -7.88 -18.97 10.31
N ASP A 229 -8.24 -20.14 9.79
CA ASP A 229 -7.67 -21.42 10.21
C ASP A 229 -6.21 -21.61 9.73
N ALA A 230 -5.77 -20.86 8.74
CA ALA A 230 -4.40 -20.92 8.19
C ALA A 230 -3.42 -20.00 8.94
N VAL A 231 -3.90 -19.04 9.74
CA VAL A 231 -3.03 -18.10 10.50
C VAL A 231 -2.05 -18.84 11.42
N PRO A 232 -2.46 -19.80 12.28
CA PRO A 232 -1.52 -20.52 13.13
C PRO A 232 -0.48 -21.33 12.34
N VAL A 233 -0.88 -21.83 11.17
CA VAL A 233 -0.01 -22.59 10.27
C VAL A 233 1.06 -21.68 9.66
N ALA A 234 0.67 -20.47 9.24
CA ALA A 234 1.57 -19.44 8.72
C ALA A 234 2.54 -18.95 9.78
N GLU A 235 2.08 -18.71 11.01
CA GLU A 235 2.95 -18.32 12.11
C GLU A 235 3.98 -19.41 12.45
N ALA A 236 3.56 -20.68 12.46
CA ALA A 236 4.48 -21.79 12.64
C ALA A 236 5.53 -21.87 11.51
N ALA A 237 5.14 -21.65 10.26
CA ALA A 237 6.06 -21.62 9.13
C ALA A 237 7.04 -20.45 9.22
N ALA A 238 6.57 -19.25 9.60
CA ALA A 238 7.42 -18.09 9.80
C ALA A 238 8.39 -18.29 10.98
N ALA A 239 7.95 -18.91 12.08
CA ALA A 239 8.82 -19.25 13.20
C ALA A 239 9.91 -20.24 12.79
N GLU A 240 9.58 -21.26 11.99
CA GLU A 240 10.55 -22.22 11.46
C GLU A 240 11.58 -21.51 10.55
N LEU A 241 11.14 -20.64 9.63
CA LEU A 241 12.08 -19.88 8.78
C LEU A 241 13.04 -19.01 9.61
N ARG A 242 12.53 -18.35 10.65
CA ARG A 242 13.35 -17.51 11.55
C ARG A 242 14.36 -18.35 12.35
N SER A 243 14.04 -19.59 12.70
CA SER A 243 14.97 -20.51 13.37
C SER A 243 16.19 -20.83 12.49
N HIS A 244 16.02 -20.78 11.17
CA HIS A 244 17.07 -20.91 10.16
C HIS A 244 17.64 -19.57 9.69
N HIS A 245 17.55 -18.52 10.51
CA HIS A 245 18.06 -17.16 10.24
C HIS A 245 17.48 -16.49 8.98
N ARG A 246 16.28 -16.90 8.54
CA ARG A 246 15.57 -16.23 7.45
C ARG A 246 14.58 -15.21 7.97
N ARG A 247 14.58 -14.03 7.37
CA ARG A 247 13.58 -13.00 7.67
C ARG A 247 12.24 -13.42 7.09
N ALA A 248 11.25 -13.56 7.97
CA ALA A 248 9.90 -13.95 7.61
C ALA A 248 8.87 -13.11 8.39
N ALA A 249 7.76 -12.77 7.75
CA ALA A 249 6.62 -12.10 8.37
C ALA A 249 5.30 -12.70 7.89
N VAL A 250 4.31 -12.73 8.77
CA VAL A 250 2.93 -13.13 8.43
C VAL A 250 2.10 -11.85 8.40
N ILE A 251 1.36 -11.64 7.31
CA ILE A 251 0.33 -10.60 7.28
C ILE A 251 -0.94 -11.22 7.86
N PRO A 252 -1.60 -10.63 8.87
CA PRO A 252 -2.73 -11.25 9.57
C PRO A 252 -4.05 -11.20 8.76
N ALA A 253 -4.01 -11.52 7.46
CA ALA A 253 -5.17 -11.59 6.59
C ALA A 253 -5.96 -12.89 6.85
N VAL A 254 -7.20 -12.77 7.32
CA VAL A 254 -8.08 -13.92 7.62
C VAL A 254 -9.08 -14.22 6.50
N ALA A 255 -9.09 -13.40 5.46
CA ALA A 255 -9.90 -13.55 4.26
C ALA A 255 -9.11 -13.32 2.99
N GLN A 256 -9.54 -13.94 1.89
CA GLN A 256 -8.88 -13.86 0.59
C GLN A 256 -8.81 -12.43 0.05
N VAL A 257 -9.88 -11.64 0.22
CA VAL A 257 -9.92 -10.23 -0.21
C VAL A 257 -8.94 -9.34 0.55
N GLN A 258 -8.66 -9.64 1.82
CA GLN A 258 -7.63 -8.92 2.58
C GLN A 258 -6.23 -9.27 2.08
N GLY A 259 -6.02 -10.52 1.68
CA GLY A 259 -4.80 -10.95 1.00
C GLY A 259 -4.57 -10.24 -0.33
N LEU A 260 -5.62 -10.08 -1.12
CA LEU A 260 -5.56 -9.33 -2.38
C LEU A 260 -5.21 -7.85 -2.12
N ALA A 261 -5.84 -7.21 -1.14
CA ALA A 261 -5.54 -5.83 -0.75
C ALA A 261 -4.09 -5.68 -0.25
N ALA A 262 -3.62 -6.60 0.58
CA ALA A 262 -2.22 -6.63 1.02
C ALA A 262 -1.25 -6.75 -0.15
N LEU A 263 -1.52 -7.65 -1.10
CA LEU A 263 -0.64 -7.88 -2.24
C LEU A 263 -0.69 -6.73 -3.25
N ALA A 264 -1.81 -6.01 -3.36
CA ALA A 264 -1.94 -4.85 -4.24
C ALA A 264 -1.01 -3.68 -3.86
N VAL A 265 -0.63 -3.57 -2.58
CA VAL A 265 0.29 -2.52 -2.07
C VAL A 265 1.73 -3.02 -1.89
N HIS A 266 2.00 -4.28 -2.23
CA HIS A 266 3.31 -4.89 -2.10
C HIS A 266 4.31 -4.26 -3.07
N GLU A 267 5.44 -3.79 -2.55
CA GLU A 267 6.53 -3.23 -3.32
C GLU A 267 7.83 -4.03 -3.10
N PRO A 268 8.29 -4.82 -4.09
CA PRO A 268 9.46 -5.70 -3.95
C PRO A 268 10.74 -4.94 -3.54
N ASN A 269 10.89 -3.72 -4.03
CA ASN A 269 12.07 -2.88 -3.76
C ASN A 269 11.97 -2.10 -2.44
N ARG A 270 10.81 -2.09 -1.77
CA ARG A 270 10.63 -1.44 -0.48
C ARG A 270 11.33 -2.26 0.62
N ALA A 271 11.87 -1.56 1.62
CA ALA A 271 12.43 -2.20 2.80
C ALA A 271 11.42 -3.16 3.43
N PHE A 272 11.87 -4.35 3.85
CA PHE A 272 11.01 -5.44 4.31
C PHE A 272 9.99 -5.02 5.36
N ASP A 273 10.45 -4.38 6.44
CA ASP A 273 9.56 -4.02 7.55
C ASP A 273 8.55 -2.95 7.12
N ALA A 274 8.95 -2.00 6.27
CA ALA A 274 8.07 -0.97 5.72
C ALA A 274 7.02 -1.55 4.75
N ASP A 275 7.38 -2.58 3.99
CA ASP A 275 6.43 -3.30 3.14
C ASP A 275 5.46 -4.13 3.96
N VAL A 276 5.93 -4.88 4.96
CA VAL A 276 5.09 -5.64 5.89
C VAL A 276 4.10 -4.72 6.60
N VAL A 277 4.52 -3.53 7.04
CA VAL A 277 3.61 -2.53 7.65
C VAL A 277 2.54 -2.09 6.66
N ALA A 278 2.90 -1.77 5.42
CA ALA A 278 1.93 -1.35 4.41
C ALA A 278 0.95 -2.46 4.02
N MET A 279 1.44 -3.67 3.80
CA MET A 279 0.61 -4.85 3.52
C MET A 279 -0.33 -5.16 4.68
N THR A 280 0.15 -5.07 5.93
CA THR A 280 -0.66 -5.26 7.14
C THR A 280 -1.73 -4.18 7.28
N ALA A 281 -1.38 -2.92 7.00
CA ALA A 281 -2.34 -1.83 7.00
C ALA A 281 -3.43 -2.03 5.94
N ALA A 282 -3.07 -2.41 4.71
CA ALA A 282 -4.05 -2.66 3.66
C ALA A 282 -4.99 -3.83 4.01
N ALA A 283 -4.45 -4.96 4.48
CA ALA A 283 -5.27 -6.07 4.96
C ALA A 283 -6.20 -5.67 6.11
N GLY A 284 -5.70 -4.88 7.07
CA GLY A 284 -6.44 -4.46 8.25
C GLY A 284 -7.56 -3.44 7.97
N HIS A 285 -7.37 -2.55 6.99
CA HIS A 285 -8.40 -1.60 6.57
C HIS A 285 -9.46 -2.24 5.65
N THR A 286 -9.14 -3.36 5.01
CA THR A 286 -10.08 -4.09 4.18
C THR A 286 -11.09 -4.84 5.05
N ARG A 287 -12.31 -4.29 5.13
CA ARG A 287 -13.46 -5.03 5.68
C ARG A 287 -13.79 -6.16 4.74
N HIS A 288 -14.11 -7.32 5.30
CA HIS A 288 -14.41 -8.49 4.49
C HIS A 288 -15.78 -9.09 4.84
N GLY A 289 -16.39 -9.67 3.83
CA GLY A 289 -17.65 -10.36 3.92
C GLY A 289 -17.72 -11.51 2.92
N ALA A 290 -18.78 -12.30 3.01
CA ALA A 290 -19.02 -13.40 2.09
C ALA A 290 -20.51 -13.71 2.02
N VAL A 291 -20.90 -14.43 0.98
CA VAL A 291 -22.22 -15.05 0.88
C VAL A 291 -22.03 -16.56 0.73
N THR A 292 -22.82 -17.34 1.46
CA THR A 292 -22.83 -18.81 1.38
C THR A 292 -24.24 -19.36 1.57
N ILE A 293 -24.39 -20.67 1.39
CA ILE A 293 -25.67 -21.37 1.59
C ILE A 293 -25.51 -22.28 2.80
N ALA A 294 -26.47 -22.21 3.72
CA ALA A 294 -26.52 -23.06 4.89
C ALA A 294 -26.63 -24.54 4.48
N ALA A 295 -25.66 -25.35 4.88
CA ALA A 295 -25.68 -26.80 4.64
C ALA A 295 -26.47 -27.57 5.73
N LYS A 296 -26.61 -26.97 6.91
CA LYS A 296 -27.29 -27.56 8.08
C LYS A 296 -27.96 -26.47 8.91
N GLU A 297 -28.88 -26.87 9.77
CA GLU A 297 -29.47 -25.97 10.77
C GLU A 297 -28.41 -25.54 11.80
N ALA A 298 -28.37 -24.25 12.12
CA ALA A 298 -27.47 -23.69 13.12
C ALA A 298 -28.00 -22.38 13.72
N VAL A 299 -27.59 -22.08 14.95
CA VAL A 299 -27.83 -20.77 15.58
C VAL A 299 -26.72 -19.83 15.14
N THR A 300 -27.09 -18.66 14.61
CA THR A 300 -26.19 -17.60 14.15
C THR A 300 -26.53 -16.27 14.83
N MET A 301 -25.71 -15.24 14.61
CA MET A 301 -25.99 -13.89 15.11
C MET A 301 -27.26 -13.28 14.50
N ALA A 302 -27.63 -13.68 13.29
CA ALA A 302 -28.86 -13.28 12.62
C ALA A 302 -30.10 -14.09 13.06
N GLY A 303 -29.92 -15.15 13.84
CA GLY A 303 -30.99 -16.09 14.23
C GLY A 303 -30.71 -17.53 13.81
N VAL A 304 -31.75 -18.37 13.84
CA VAL A 304 -31.63 -19.78 13.44
C VAL A 304 -31.75 -19.88 11.93
N CYS A 305 -30.73 -20.43 11.27
CA CYS A 305 -30.78 -20.74 9.85
C CYS A 305 -31.11 -22.21 9.61
N LYS A 306 -31.70 -22.52 8.46
CA LYS A 306 -32.05 -23.86 7.99
C LYS A 306 -31.24 -24.23 6.74
N PRO A 307 -31.09 -25.53 6.42
CA PRO A 307 -30.48 -25.94 5.17
C PRO A 307 -31.14 -25.26 3.97
N GLY A 308 -30.35 -24.65 3.09
CA GLY A 308 -30.81 -23.92 1.91
C GLY A 308 -30.96 -22.40 2.11
N ASP A 309 -30.96 -21.91 3.35
CA ASP A 309 -30.95 -20.47 3.60
C ASP A 309 -29.67 -19.84 3.07
N VAL A 310 -29.79 -18.65 2.49
CA VAL A 310 -28.64 -17.83 2.08
C VAL A 310 -28.14 -17.06 3.29
N LEU A 311 -26.86 -17.19 3.57
CA LEU A 311 -26.20 -16.57 4.71
C LEU A 311 -25.24 -15.48 4.24
N GLY A 312 -25.35 -14.30 4.85
CA GLY A 312 -24.41 -13.21 4.69
C GLY A 312 -23.45 -13.13 5.86
N VAL A 313 -22.16 -13.12 5.55
CA VAL A 313 -21.05 -13.04 6.52
C VAL A 313 -20.47 -11.63 6.48
N VAL A 314 -20.27 -11.02 7.64
CA VAL A 314 -19.55 -9.76 7.83
C VAL A 314 -18.53 -9.97 8.93
N ASP A 315 -17.24 -9.71 8.65
CA ASP A 315 -16.13 -9.88 9.60
C ASP A 315 -16.06 -11.29 10.24
N GLY A 316 -16.51 -12.30 9.50
CA GLY A 316 -16.55 -13.70 9.95
C GLY A 316 -17.84 -14.12 10.67
N ASP A 317 -18.74 -13.17 11.00
CA ASP A 317 -20.01 -13.46 11.65
C ASP A 317 -21.17 -13.59 10.64
N PHE A 318 -22.01 -14.60 10.81
CA PHE A 318 -23.24 -14.78 10.05
C PHE A 318 -24.31 -13.76 10.50
N ALA A 319 -24.31 -12.61 9.83
CA ALA A 319 -25.07 -11.43 10.20
C ALA A 319 -26.38 -11.25 9.41
N VAL A 320 -26.57 -12.00 8.32
CA VAL A 320 -27.77 -11.93 7.46
C VAL A 320 -28.25 -13.34 7.14
N ILE A 321 -29.57 -13.56 7.20
CA ILE A 321 -30.24 -14.77 6.68
C ILE A 321 -31.28 -14.30 5.66
N GLY A 322 -31.28 -14.91 4.48
CA GLY A 322 -32.23 -14.64 3.40
C GLY A 322 -32.46 -15.85 2.51
N ALA A 323 -33.16 -15.64 1.40
CA ALA A 323 -33.49 -16.70 0.43
C ALA A 323 -32.82 -16.51 -0.93
N ASP A 324 -32.41 -15.29 -1.27
CA ASP A 324 -31.79 -14.95 -2.56
C ASP A 324 -30.34 -14.50 -2.38
N LEU A 325 -29.45 -14.98 -3.27
CA LEU A 325 -28.02 -14.69 -3.22
C LEU A 325 -27.71 -13.21 -3.46
N LEU A 326 -28.40 -12.57 -4.40
CA LEU A 326 -28.15 -11.18 -4.76
C LEU A 326 -28.64 -10.25 -3.65
N ASP A 327 -29.84 -10.48 -3.12
CA ASP A 327 -30.39 -9.65 -2.05
C ASP A 327 -29.50 -9.69 -0.79
N VAL A 328 -29.05 -10.88 -0.39
CA VAL A 328 -28.13 -11.02 0.76
C VAL A 328 -26.77 -10.41 0.46
N ALA A 329 -26.24 -10.54 -0.75
CA ALA A 329 -24.99 -9.89 -1.13
C ALA A 329 -25.07 -8.36 -1.05
N ILE A 330 -26.17 -7.77 -1.54
CA ILE A 330 -26.41 -6.33 -1.49
C ILE A 330 -26.47 -5.85 -0.03
N GLU A 331 -27.18 -6.56 0.84
CA GLU A 331 -27.26 -6.24 2.27
C GLU A 331 -25.89 -6.33 2.96
N VAL A 332 -25.09 -7.37 2.65
CA VAL A 332 -23.73 -7.51 3.19
C VAL A 332 -22.84 -6.34 2.77
N VAL A 333 -22.87 -5.97 1.49
CA VAL A 333 -22.09 -4.82 0.98
C VAL A 333 -22.56 -3.51 1.63
N ALA A 334 -23.88 -3.28 1.73
CA ALA A 334 -24.43 -2.07 2.35
C ALA A 334 -24.00 -1.93 3.82
N ARG A 335 -23.99 -3.04 4.58
CA ARG A 335 -23.48 -3.04 5.97
C ARG A 335 -22.00 -2.74 6.06
N MET A 336 -21.19 -3.30 5.14
CA MET A 336 -19.77 -3.00 5.12
C MET A 336 -19.52 -1.54 4.74
N LEU A 337 -20.26 -0.97 3.79
CA LEU A 337 -20.15 0.44 3.39
C LEU A 337 -20.74 1.44 4.39
N ALA A 338 -21.47 0.98 5.42
CA ALA A 338 -22.10 1.87 6.40
C ALA A 338 -21.10 2.78 7.15
N ALA A 339 -19.84 2.36 7.27
CA ALA A 339 -18.76 3.15 7.85
C ALA A 339 -17.90 3.90 6.79
N GLY A 340 -18.38 4.03 5.55
CA GLY A 340 -17.67 4.58 4.39
C GLY A 340 -16.99 3.48 3.57
N GLY A 341 -16.31 3.86 2.48
CA GLY A 341 -15.53 2.96 1.62
C GLY A 341 -15.52 3.46 0.19
N GLU A 342 -14.38 3.33 -0.48
CA GLU A 342 -14.14 3.88 -1.82
C GLU A 342 -14.03 2.77 -2.88
N LEU A 343 -13.75 1.53 -2.45
CA LEU A 343 -13.63 0.39 -3.36
C LEU A 343 -14.34 -0.84 -2.81
N VAL A 344 -15.18 -1.46 -3.64
CA VAL A 344 -15.80 -2.75 -3.40
C VAL A 344 -15.18 -3.81 -4.31
N THR A 345 -14.48 -4.76 -3.70
CA THR A 345 -13.92 -5.92 -4.40
C THR A 345 -14.88 -7.09 -4.32
N VAL A 346 -15.33 -7.61 -5.46
CA VAL A 346 -16.26 -8.74 -5.57
C VAL A 346 -15.54 -9.93 -6.21
N VAL A 347 -15.46 -11.04 -5.50
CA VAL A 347 -14.81 -12.27 -5.99
C VAL A 347 -15.83 -13.39 -6.13
N THR A 348 -16.06 -13.87 -7.36
CA THR A 348 -17.05 -14.92 -7.65
C THR A 348 -16.50 -16.33 -7.43
N GLY A 349 -17.28 -17.17 -6.75
CA GLY A 349 -17.00 -18.60 -6.58
C GLY A 349 -17.80 -19.48 -7.55
N ASP A 350 -17.65 -20.80 -7.43
CA ASP A 350 -18.28 -21.78 -8.34
C ASP A 350 -19.82 -21.78 -8.23
N GLY A 351 -20.35 -21.43 -7.07
CA GLY A 351 -21.79 -21.31 -6.84
C GLY A 351 -22.39 -19.97 -7.29
N ALA A 352 -21.61 -19.08 -7.91
CA ALA A 352 -22.11 -17.79 -8.39
C ALA A 352 -22.96 -17.95 -9.65
N GLY A 353 -24.24 -17.62 -9.56
CA GLY A 353 -25.12 -17.58 -10.74
C GLY A 353 -24.68 -16.50 -11.75
N PRO A 354 -25.03 -16.67 -13.05
CA PRO A 354 -24.72 -15.67 -14.07
C PRO A 354 -25.37 -14.32 -13.71
N GLY A 355 -24.56 -13.25 -13.70
CA GLY A 355 -25.02 -11.89 -13.40
C GLY A 355 -25.12 -11.55 -11.91
N LEU A 356 -24.75 -12.45 -10.98
CA LEU A 356 -24.73 -12.15 -9.54
C LEU A 356 -23.78 -10.97 -9.22
N ALA A 357 -22.53 -11.03 -9.67
CA ALA A 357 -21.56 -9.96 -9.48
C ALA A 357 -21.98 -8.65 -10.19
N ASP A 358 -22.53 -8.74 -11.40
CA ASP A 358 -23.07 -7.57 -12.12
C ASP A 358 -24.27 -6.95 -11.40
N GLY A 359 -25.07 -7.77 -10.73
CA GLY A 359 -26.15 -7.34 -9.85
C GLY A 359 -25.63 -6.54 -8.67
N VAL A 360 -24.63 -7.07 -7.95
CA VAL A 360 -23.96 -6.39 -6.84
C VAL A 360 -23.36 -5.07 -7.30
N ALA A 361 -22.57 -5.07 -8.38
CA ALA A 361 -21.95 -3.86 -8.92
C ALA A 361 -22.98 -2.80 -9.35
N ARG A 362 -24.14 -3.21 -9.91
CA ARG A 362 -25.25 -2.29 -10.19
C ARG A 362 -25.95 -1.75 -8.93
N ALA A 363 -25.99 -2.52 -7.85
CA ALA A 363 -26.54 -2.07 -6.59
C ALA A 363 -25.60 -1.05 -5.91
N VAL A 364 -24.30 -1.34 -5.86
CA VAL A 364 -23.27 -0.42 -5.35
C VAL A 364 -23.33 0.91 -6.10
N ARG A 365 -23.23 0.91 -7.43
CA ARG A 365 -23.30 2.15 -8.23
C ARG A 365 -24.58 2.98 -8.01
N ARG A 366 -25.68 2.36 -7.60
CA ARG A 366 -26.95 3.07 -7.34
C ARG A 366 -27.04 3.61 -5.92
N GLY A 367 -26.55 2.86 -4.92
CA GLY A 367 -26.63 3.22 -3.51
C GLY A 367 -25.45 4.03 -2.99
N HIS A 368 -24.27 3.81 -3.58
CA HIS A 368 -22.98 4.38 -3.21
C HIS A 368 -22.18 4.80 -4.46
N PRO A 369 -22.57 5.90 -5.15
CA PRO A 369 -21.88 6.36 -6.36
C PRO A 369 -20.41 6.75 -6.16
N GLU A 370 -20.01 7.01 -4.92
CA GLU A 370 -18.65 7.29 -4.48
C GLU A 370 -17.74 6.05 -4.43
N ALA A 371 -18.32 4.84 -4.42
CA ALA A 371 -17.58 3.60 -4.33
C ALA A 371 -17.45 2.91 -5.70
N ASP A 372 -16.21 2.64 -6.10
CA ASP A 372 -15.93 1.85 -7.29
C ASP A 372 -16.15 0.36 -7.02
N THR A 373 -16.37 -0.42 -8.08
CA THR A 373 -16.52 -1.88 -7.96
C THR A 373 -15.59 -2.59 -8.93
N VAL A 374 -14.77 -3.50 -8.40
CA VAL A 374 -13.92 -4.40 -9.18
C VAL A 374 -14.38 -5.83 -8.98
N VAL A 375 -14.46 -6.59 -10.07
CA VAL A 375 -14.96 -7.97 -10.07
C VAL A 375 -13.86 -8.91 -10.54
N TYR A 376 -13.60 -9.93 -9.73
CA TYR A 376 -12.67 -11.00 -10.03
C TYR A 376 -13.36 -12.35 -10.02
N ARG A 377 -12.81 -13.30 -10.78
CA ARG A 377 -13.21 -14.71 -10.71
C ARG A 377 -12.28 -15.43 -9.72
N GLY A 378 -12.84 -15.93 -8.62
CA GLY A 378 -12.08 -16.64 -7.60
C GLY A 378 -12.17 -18.16 -7.67
N GLY A 379 -13.30 -18.70 -8.13
CA GLY A 379 -13.48 -20.16 -8.30
C GLY A 379 -13.46 -20.94 -6.98
N GLN A 380 -13.70 -20.27 -5.85
CA GLN A 380 -13.82 -20.96 -4.57
C GLN A 380 -15.16 -21.73 -4.50
N PRO A 381 -15.17 -22.96 -3.97
CA PRO A 381 -16.35 -23.84 -4.02
C PRO A 381 -17.39 -23.55 -2.93
N ARG A 382 -16.97 -23.03 -1.76
CA ARG A 382 -17.83 -22.86 -0.58
C ARG A 382 -18.62 -21.55 -0.56
N TYR A 383 -18.06 -20.50 -1.15
CA TYR A 383 -18.61 -19.15 -1.08
C TYR A 383 -18.92 -18.68 -2.51
N PRO A 384 -20.19 -18.63 -2.93
CA PRO A 384 -20.58 -17.97 -4.18
C PRO A 384 -20.00 -16.57 -4.35
N LEU A 385 -19.86 -15.81 -3.26
CA LEU A 385 -19.19 -14.51 -3.26
C LEU A 385 -18.28 -14.35 -2.05
N LEU A 386 -17.10 -13.79 -2.29
CA LEU A 386 -16.30 -13.08 -1.28
C LEU A 386 -16.34 -11.59 -1.63
N LEU A 387 -16.39 -10.75 -0.59
CA LEU A 387 -16.59 -9.32 -0.72
C LEU A 387 -15.56 -8.59 0.14
N GLY A 388 -14.91 -7.59 -0.42
CA GLY A 388 -14.01 -6.68 0.29
C GLY A 388 -14.50 -5.23 0.15
N VAL A 389 -14.36 -4.44 1.21
CA VAL A 389 -14.59 -2.98 1.18
C VAL A 389 -13.40 -2.29 1.82
N GLU A 390 -12.76 -1.42 1.05
CA GLU A 390 -11.66 -0.55 1.48
C GLU A 390 -12.21 0.84 1.82
#